data_AF-Q1GGR0-F1
#
_entry.id   AF-Q1GGR0-F1
#
_cell.length_a   1.000
_cell.length_b   1.000
_cell.length_c   1.000
_cell.angle_alpha   90.00
_cell.angle_beta   90.00
_cell.angle_gamma   90.00
#
_symmetry.space_group_name_H-M   'P 1'
#
loop_
_entity.id
_entity.type
_entity.pdbx_description
1 polymer ?
#
loop_
_entity_poly.entity_id
_entity_poly.type
_entity_poly.pdbx_seq_one_letter_code
_entity_poly.pdbx_strand_id
1 'polypeptide(L)'
;MSGKTFEGQLTRIGWEPGARPRPELVDDILDYHGRGGRRDIGPTLLGVAFGALLGLLLKGMALDGSPWGAGTGLFGDVIGAIALCGFLGAVLVAFLAALRAKSQPELLQFASINLLTLLIVYMV
;
A
#
# COMPACT_ATOMS: atom_id res chain seq x y z
N MET A 1 -16.81 6.42 -50.33
CA MET A 1 -17.39 6.01 -49.03
C MET A 1 -16.87 6.93 -47.94
N SER A 2 -17.72 7.40 -47.03
CA SER A 2 -17.38 8.41 -46.01
C SER A 2 -16.63 7.77 -44.85
N GLY A 3 -15.42 8.24 -44.54
CA GLY A 3 -14.61 7.77 -43.40
C GLY A 3 -15.13 8.16 -42.02
N LYS A 4 -16.34 8.72 -41.93
CA LYS A 4 -16.99 9.14 -40.68
C LYS A 4 -18.00 8.13 -40.14
N THR A 5 -18.33 7.07 -40.88
CA THR A 5 -19.21 6.00 -40.40
C THR A 5 -18.41 4.90 -39.71
N PHE A 6 -19.06 4.16 -38.81
CA PHE A 6 -18.44 3.06 -38.07
C PHE A 6 -17.86 1.99 -39.02
N GLU A 7 -18.60 1.58 -40.06
CA GLU A 7 -18.04 0.70 -41.10
C GLU A 7 -16.81 1.32 -41.77
N GLY A 8 -16.85 2.61 -42.10
CA GLY A 8 -15.71 3.30 -42.74
C GLY A 8 -14.46 3.34 -41.84
N GLN A 9 -14.63 3.40 -40.52
CA GLN A 9 -13.54 3.31 -39.56
C GLN A 9 -13.01 1.88 -39.43
N LEU A 10 -13.89 0.89 -39.36
CA LEU A 10 -13.53 -0.53 -39.30
C LEU A 10 -12.73 -0.98 -40.53
N THR A 11 -13.17 -0.57 -41.72
CA THR A 11 -12.43 -0.87 -42.97
C THR A 11 -11.06 -0.19 -42.99
N ARG A 12 -10.95 1.01 -42.40
CA ARG A 12 -9.68 1.77 -42.37
C ARG A 12 -8.63 1.13 -41.46
N ILE A 13 -9.05 0.50 -40.36
CA ILE A 13 -8.15 -0.23 -39.46
C ILE A 13 -7.90 -1.67 -39.90
N GLY A 14 -8.45 -2.07 -41.07
CA GLY A 14 -8.29 -3.42 -41.60
C GLY A 14 -8.90 -4.50 -40.71
N TRP A 15 -9.96 -4.17 -39.96
CA TRP A 15 -10.56 -5.11 -39.03
C TRP A 15 -11.37 -6.16 -39.78
N GLU A 16 -10.97 -7.42 -39.63
CA GLU A 16 -11.68 -8.58 -40.15
C GLU A 16 -12.51 -9.26 -39.03
N PRO A 17 -13.82 -9.46 -39.24
CA PRO A 17 -14.66 -10.17 -38.26
C PRO A 17 -14.16 -11.59 -38.06
N GLY A 18 -13.82 -11.96 -36.82
CA GLY A 18 -13.34 -13.30 -36.48
C GLY A 18 -11.82 -13.50 -36.60
N ALA A 19 -11.05 -12.43 -36.88
CA ALA A 19 -9.60 -12.46 -36.77
C ALA A 19 -9.19 -12.90 -35.36
N ARG A 20 -8.60 -14.09 -35.24
CA ARG A 20 -7.99 -14.53 -33.98
C ARG A 20 -6.74 -13.69 -33.77
N PRO A 21 -6.57 -13.02 -32.61
CA PRO A 21 -5.36 -12.28 -32.34
C PRO A 21 -4.17 -13.23 -32.45
N ARG A 22 -3.08 -12.75 -33.06
CA ARG A 22 -1.84 -13.53 -33.17
C ARG A 22 -1.43 -13.97 -31.76
N PRO A 23 -1.17 -15.26 -31.51
CA PRO A 23 -0.77 -15.74 -30.18
C PRO A 23 0.39 -14.93 -29.61
N GLU A 24 1.36 -14.58 -30.47
CA GLU A 24 2.50 -13.71 -30.15
C GLU A 24 2.09 -12.34 -29.59
N LEU A 25 1.04 -11.71 -30.14
CA LEU A 25 0.54 -10.42 -29.66
C LEU A 25 -0.16 -10.56 -28.30
N VAL A 26 -0.87 -11.68 -28.09
CA VAL A 26 -1.51 -11.99 -26.81
C VAL A 26 -0.42 -12.24 -25.76
N ASP A 27 0.58 -13.03 -26.11
CA ASP A 27 1.72 -13.32 -25.25
C ASP A 27 2.50 -12.04 -24.93
N ASP A 28 2.77 -11.17 -25.90
CA ASP A 28 3.44 -9.87 -25.68
C ASP A 28 2.61 -8.94 -24.78
N ILE A 29 1.29 -8.88 -24.94
CA ILE A 29 0.41 -8.09 -24.07
C ILE A 29 0.38 -8.67 -22.66
N LEU A 30 0.30 -10.00 -22.54
CA LEU A 30 0.33 -10.72 -21.26
C LEU A 30 1.70 -10.62 -20.59
N ASP A 31 2.80 -10.59 -21.34
CA ASP A 31 4.16 -10.40 -20.84
C ASP A 31 4.37 -8.94 -20.43
N TYR A 32 3.84 -7.98 -21.19
CA TYR A 32 3.91 -6.55 -20.87
C TYR A 32 3.09 -6.23 -19.60
N HIS A 33 1.86 -6.75 -19.51
CA HIS A 33 1.02 -6.60 -18.31
C HIS A 33 1.48 -7.50 -17.15
N GLY A 34 2.08 -8.65 -17.46
CA GLY A 34 2.59 -9.63 -16.49
C GLY A 34 3.92 -9.20 -15.87
N ARG A 35 4.78 -8.50 -16.61
CA ARG A 35 6.00 -7.88 -16.08
C ARG A 35 5.72 -6.57 -15.33
N GLY A 36 4.61 -5.89 -15.60
CA GLY A 36 4.20 -4.67 -14.88
C GLY A 36 3.64 -4.91 -13.46
N GLY A 37 3.50 -6.17 -13.04
CA GLY A 37 2.66 -6.54 -11.89
C GLY A 37 3.38 -7.20 -10.72
N ARG A 38 4.71 -7.26 -10.69
CA ARG A 38 5.42 -7.75 -9.49
C ARG A 38 5.45 -6.61 -8.46
N ARG A 39 4.26 -6.26 -7.93
CA ARG A 39 4.12 -5.38 -6.77
C ARG A 39 5.06 -5.91 -5.70
N ASP A 40 6.07 -5.13 -5.35
CA ASP A 40 6.95 -5.51 -4.27
C ASP A 40 6.09 -5.67 -3.00
N ILE A 41 6.11 -6.89 -2.46
CA ILE A 41 5.36 -7.26 -1.25
C ILE A 41 6.12 -6.75 -0.02
N GLY A 42 7.42 -6.47 -0.14
CA GLY A 42 8.29 -5.99 0.93
C GLY A 42 7.72 -4.77 1.68
N PRO A 43 7.40 -3.66 0.99
CA PRO A 43 6.81 -2.48 1.62
C PRO A 43 5.51 -2.77 2.38
N THR A 44 4.65 -3.65 1.85
CA THR A 44 3.42 -4.07 2.53
C THR A 44 3.73 -4.85 3.81
N LEU A 45 4.61 -5.86 3.73
CA LEU A 45 4.95 -6.70 4.88
C LEU A 45 5.59 -5.89 6.01
N LEU A 46 6.52 -5.00 5.66
CA LEU A 46 7.11 -4.07 6.62
C LEU A 46 6.04 -3.15 7.21
N GLY A 47 5.14 -2.62 6.38
CA GLY A 47 4.03 -1.79 6.82
C GLY A 47 3.18 -2.50 7.88
N VAL A 48 2.76 -3.74 7.59
CA VAL A 48 1.98 -4.57 8.52
C VAL A 48 2.75 -4.85 9.80
N ALA A 49 4.02 -5.28 9.72
CA ALA A 49 4.82 -5.63 10.88
C ALA A 49 5.02 -4.44 11.83
N PHE A 50 5.45 -3.29 11.29
CA PHE A 50 5.62 -2.08 12.09
C PHE A 50 4.28 -1.53 12.58
N GLY A 51 3.22 -1.62 11.77
CA GLY A 51 1.90 -1.09 12.10
C GLY A 51 1.28 -1.87 13.26
N ALA A 52 1.36 -3.20 13.19
CA ALA A 52 0.88 -4.07 14.26
C ALA A 52 1.66 -3.88 15.56
N LEU A 53 3.00 -3.76 15.48
CA LEU A 53 3.84 -3.54 16.65
C LEU A 53 3.53 -2.19 17.31
N LEU A 54 3.45 -1.10 16.55
CA LEU A 54 3.09 0.22 17.08
C LEU A 54 1.66 0.23 17.62
N GLY A 55 0.70 -0.38 16.91
CA GLY A 55 -0.68 -0.49 17.35
C GLY A 55 -0.79 -1.22 18.69
N LEU A 56 -0.06 -2.33 18.87
CA LEU A 56 -0.03 -3.09 20.11
C LEU A 56 0.58 -2.28 21.27
N LEU A 57 1.70 -1.59 21.01
CA LEU A 57 2.36 -0.75 22.01
C LEU A 57 1.42 0.36 22.49
N LEU A 58 0.81 1.11 21.56
CA LEU A 58 -0.13 2.19 21.88
C LEU A 58 -1.38 1.66 22.60
N LYS A 59 -1.96 0.56 22.11
CA LYS A 59 -3.15 -0.05 22.75
C LYS A 59 -2.85 -0.48 24.17
N GLY A 60 -1.69 -1.10 24.39
CA GLY A 60 -1.26 -1.55 25.71
C GLY A 60 -1.08 -0.41 26.72
N MET A 61 -0.91 0.84 26.29
CA MET A 61 -0.89 1.98 27.22
C MET A 61 -2.27 2.27 27.84
N ALA A 62 -3.35 1.98 27.11
CA ALA A 62 -4.73 2.24 27.51
C ALA A 62 -5.44 1.02 28.13
N LEU A 63 -4.79 -0.16 28.11
CA LEU A 63 -5.35 -1.39 28.65
C LEU A 63 -5.00 -1.57 30.13
N ASP A 64 -6.02 -1.74 30.96
CA ASP A 64 -5.86 -2.08 32.37
C ASP A 64 -5.12 -3.42 32.53
N GLY A 65 -4.15 -3.45 33.42
CA GLY A 65 -3.33 -4.64 33.68
C GLY A 65 -2.25 -4.93 32.63
N SER A 66 -2.10 -4.07 31.61
CA SER A 66 -0.99 -4.16 30.65
C SER A 66 0.38 -3.98 31.34
N PRO A 67 1.43 -4.74 30.96
CA PRO A 67 2.76 -4.61 31.55
C PRO A 67 3.43 -3.25 31.32
N TRP A 68 2.93 -2.46 30.37
CA TRP A 68 3.37 -1.09 30.08
C TRP A 68 2.21 -0.09 30.09
N GLY A 69 1.11 -0.43 30.77
CA GLY A 69 -0.03 0.45 30.99
C GLY A 69 0.25 1.55 32.03
N ALA A 70 -0.73 2.41 32.25
CA ALA A 70 -0.65 3.45 33.28
C ALA A 70 -0.34 2.87 34.67
N GLY A 71 0.54 3.53 35.42
CA GLY A 71 0.90 3.11 36.78
C GLY A 71 1.92 1.97 36.88
N THR A 72 2.52 1.54 35.77
CA THR A 72 3.61 0.53 35.76
C THR A 72 5.00 1.10 36.06
N GLY A 73 5.06 2.39 36.45
CA GLY A 73 6.29 3.10 36.81
C GLY A 73 7.21 3.35 35.61
N LEU A 74 8.52 3.45 35.87
CA LEU A 74 9.52 3.83 34.88
C LEU A 74 9.51 2.95 33.61
N PHE A 75 9.22 1.66 33.76
CA PHE A 75 9.16 0.73 32.62
C PHE A 75 8.03 1.09 31.66
N GLY A 76 6.84 1.40 32.18
CA GLY A 76 5.72 1.91 31.41
C GLY A 76 6.01 3.23 30.74
N ASP A 77 6.65 4.16 31.47
CA ASP A 77 7.00 5.47 30.93
C ASP A 77 7.96 5.37 29.74
N VAL A 78 8.98 4.49 29.83
CA VAL A 78 9.93 4.25 28.74
C VAL A 78 9.24 3.64 27.52
N ILE A 79 8.43 2.59 27.71
CA ILE A 79 7.73 1.95 26.60
C ILE A 79 6.69 2.88 25.97
N GLY A 80 5.97 3.64 26.80
CA GLY A 80 5.01 4.65 26.34
C GLY A 80 5.69 5.76 25.53
N ALA A 81 6.84 6.24 26.00
CA ALA A 81 7.64 7.21 25.24
C ALA A 81 8.11 6.65 23.89
N ILE A 82 8.58 5.41 23.85
CA ILE A 82 8.97 4.73 22.60
C ILE A 82 7.77 4.61 21.66
N ALA A 83 6.60 4.22 22.18
CA ALA A 83 5.37 4.08 21.40
C ALA A 83 4.92 5.41 20.78
N LEU A 84 4.92 6.50 21.57
CA LEU A 84 4.55 7.84 21.12
C LEU A 84 5.55 8.40 20.10
N CYS A 85 6.86 8.23 20.33
CA CYS A 85 7.89 8.61 19.37
C CYS A 85 7.75 7.82 18.07
N GLY A 86 7.49 6.51 18.15
CA GLY A 86 7.24 5.65 17.00
C GLY A 86 6.00 6.08 16.21
N PHE A 87 4.91 6.42 16.90
CA PHE A 87 3.70 6.95 16.27
C PHE A 87 3.93 8.27 15.56
N LEU A 88 4.59 9.23 16.22
CA LEU A 88 4.96 10.50 15.61
C LEU A 88 5.83 10.26 14.36
N GLY A 89 6.80 9.36 14.45
CA GLY A 89 7.62 8.94 13.32
C GLY A 89 6.80 8.37 12.16
N ALA A 90 5.83 7.50 12.44
CA ALA A 90 4.95 6.93 11.42
C ALA A 90 4.11 8.01 10.70
N VAL A 91 3.58 8.99 11.45
CA VAL A 91 2.84 10.12 10.88
C VAL A 91 3.74 11.00 10.01
N LEU A 92 4.95 11.32 10.47
CA LEU A 92 5.93 12.09 9.69
C LEU A 92 6.33 11.37 8.40
N VAL A 93 6.59 10.06 8.48
CA VAL A 93 6.88 9.23 7.31
C VAL A 93 5.72 9.23 6.33
N ALA A 94 4.47 9.12 6.80
CA ALA A 94 3.31 9.19 5.93
C ALA A 94 3.16 10.54 5.23
N PHE A 95 3.45 11.65 5.93
CA PHE A 95 3.46 12.97 5.31
C PHE A 95 4.54 13.09 4.23
N LEU A 96 5.76 12.66 4.52
CA LEU A 96 6.85 12.61 3.55
C LEU A 96 6.52 11.72 2.35
N ALA A 97 5.89 10.57 2.59
CA ALA A 97 5.46 9.64 1.56
C ALA A 97 4.39 10.24 0.65
N ALA A 98 3.44 10.98 1.21
CA ALA A 98 2.43 11.71 0.44
C ALA A 98 3.06 12.78 -0.47
N LEU A 99 4.04 13.53 0.05
CA LEU A 99 4.78 14.53 -0.74
C LEU A 99 5.63 13.90 -1.86
N ARG A 100 6.13 12.67 -1.65
CA ARG A 100 6.99 11.95 -2.59
C ARG A 100 6.29 10.83 -3.36
N ALA A 101 4.96 10.79 -3.36
CA ALA A 101 4.16 9.71 -3.93
C ALA A 101 4.53 9.36 -5.37
N LYS A 102 4.83 10.36 -6.22
CA LYS A 102 5.20 10.16 -7.62
C LYS A 102 6.60 9.57 -7.81
N SER A 103 7.53 9.89 -6.92
CA SER A 103 8.94 9.47 -7.00
C SER A 103 9.23 8.20 -6.21
N GLN A 104 8.46 7.90 -5.17
CA GLN A 104 8.69 6.80 -4.24
C GLN A 104 7.36 6.10 -3.88
N PRO A 105 6.78 5.33 -4.82
CA PRO A 105 5.49 4.65 -4.61
C PRO A 105 5.55 3.60 -3.49
N GLU A 106 6.70 2.97 -3.29
CA GLU A 106 6.92 1.99 -2.22
C GLU A 106 6.82 2.61 -0.83
N LEU A 107 7.33 3.83 -0.65
CA LEU A 107 7.24 4.54 0.63
C LEU A 107 5.79 4.88 0.96
N LEU A 108 5.00 5.28 -0.05
CA LEU A 108 3.57 5.53 0.11
C LEU A 108 2.81 4.25 0.46
N GLN A 109 3.11 3.15 -0.22
CA GLN A 109 2.54 1.84 0.07
C GLN A 109 2.85 1.40 1.51
N PHE A 110 4.13 1.47 1.91
CA PHE A 110 4.56 1.17 3.28
C PHE A 110 3.80 2.03 4.29
N ALA A 111 3.82 3.36 4.15
CA ALA A 111 3.23 4.28 5.12
C ALA A 111 1.71 4.12 5.23
N SER A 112 1.03 3.89 4.10
CA SER A 112 -0.43 3.70 4.07
C SER A 112 -0.82 2.40 4.78
N ILE A 113 -0.14 1.30 4.47
CA ILE A 113 -0.38 0.01 5.13
C ILE A 113 -0.02 0.09 6.61
N ASN A 114 1.09 0.74 6.95
CA ASN A 114 1.53 0.92 8.32
C ASN A 114 0.50 1.62 9.19
N LEU A 115 0.01 2.79 8.75
CA LEU A 115 -1.02 3.53 9.50
C LEU A 115 -2.36 2.80 9.54
N LEU A 116 -2.76 2.13 8.45
CA LEU A 116 -3.98 1.33 8.42
C LEU A 116 -3.91 0.18 9.42
N THR A 117 -2.83 -0.60 9.41
CA THR A 117 -2.64 -1.71 10.34
C THR A 117 -2.56 -1.22 11.78
N LEU A 118 -1.82 -0.14 12.04
CA LEU A 118 -1.77 0.49 13.36
C LEU A 118 -3.15 0.86 13.86
N LEU A 119 -3.94 1.55 13.04
CA LEU A 119 -5.29 1.97 13.41
C LEU A 119 -6.20 0.77 13.72
N ILE A 120 -6.15 -0.28 12.89
CA ILE A 120 -6.94 -1.50 13.11
C ILE A 120 -6.54 -2.14 14.44
N VAL A 121 -5.25 -2.36 14.67
CA VAL A 121 -4.77 -3.03 15.89
C VAL A 121 -5.04 -2.19 17.14
N TYR A 122 -5.01 -0.86 17.03
CA TYR A 122 -5.35 0.02 18.15
C TYR A 122 -6.84 -0.02 18.49
N MET A 123 -7.71 -0.10 17.48
CA MET A 123 -9.17 -0.02 17.63
C MET A 123 -9.86 -1.35 17.97
N VAL A 124 -9.28 -2.48 17.53
CA VAL A 124 -9.78 -3.84 17.80
C VAL A 124 -9.08 -4.37 19.02
#